data_AF-A0A2K3ND63-F1
#
_entry.id   AF-A0A2K3ND63-F1
#
_cell.length_a   1.000
_cell.length_b   1.000
_cell.length_c   1.000
_cell.angle_alpha   90.00
_cell.angle_beta   90.00
_cell.angle_gamma   90.00
#
_symmetry.space_group_name_H-M   'P 1'
#
loop_
_entity.id
_entity.type
_entity.pdbx_description
1 polymer ?
#
loop_
_entity_poly.entity_id
_entity_poly.type
_entity_poly.pdbx_seq_one_letter_code
_entity_poly.pdbx_strand_id
1 'polypeptide(L)'
;EARCTTKARRLGVCTPVLYAVDPVLHTLTFEFVDGPSVKDVFLEFGSCGINEERLGKIASQIGDVIAKLHDGGLVHGDLTTSNMLLKKDTDQLVLIDFGLSFTSTLPEDKAVDLYVLERALVSMHSSCGNVMDQILAAYRKSSKQWSSTMNKLADVRQRGRKRTMVG
;
A
#
# COMPACT_ATOMS: atom_id res chain seq x y z
N GLU A 1 -6.20 5.36 13.61
CA GLU A 1 -6.53 3.97 13.25
C GLU A 1 -8.02 3.65 13.07
N ALA A 2 -8.81 3.30 14.10
CA ALA A 2 -10.18 2.75 13.94
C ALA A 2 -11.10 3.50 12.93
N ARG A 3 -11.08 4.84 12.98
CA ARG A 3 -11.84 5.70 12.05
C ARG A 3 -11.34 5.58 10.60
N CYS A 4 -10.03 5.52 10.41
CA CYS A 4 -9.38 5.37 9.10
C CYS A 4 -9.63 3.97 8.54
N THR A 5 -9.53 2.91 9.34
CA THR A 5 -9.86 1.53 8.93
C THR A 5 -11.32 1.42 8.47
N THR A 6 -12.25 2.02 9.22
CA THR A 6 -13.67 2.06 8.86
C THR A 6 -13.92 2.86 7.58
N LYS A 7 -13.23 3.99 7.41
CA LYS A 7 -13.31 4.81 6.19
C LYS A 7 -12.77 4.05 4.98
N ALA A 8 -11.61 3.42 5.08
CA ALA A 8 -11.04 2.59 4.02
C ALA A 8 -12.02 1.50 3.56
N ARG A 9 -12.66 0.80 4.52
CA ARG A 9 -13.67 -0.20 4.21
C ARG A 9 -14.86 0.36 3.43
N ARG A 10 -15.35 1.56 3.80
CA ARG A 10 -16.43 2.25 3.06
C ARG A 10 -16.03 2.66 1.65
N LEU A 11 -14.74 2.85 1.39
CA LEU A 11 -14.19 3.12 0.06
C LEU A 11 -14.01 1.85 -0.79
N GLY A 12 -14.42 0.69 -0.28
CA GLY A 12 -14.28 -0.60 -0.96
C GLY A 12 -12.85 -1.15 -0.93
N VAL A 13 -12.02 -0.67 0.00
CA VAL A 13 -10.71 -1.26 0.32
C VAL A 13 -10.93 -2.37 1.35
N CYS A 14 -10.35 -3.54 1.10
CA CYS A 14 -10.43 -4.64 2.06
C CYS A 14 -9.52 -4.36 3.26
N THR A 15 -10.12 -4.35 4.43
CA THR A 15 -9.45 -4.18 5.73
C THR A 15 -10.05 -5.18 6.73
N PRO A 16 -9.31 -5.56 7.78
CA PRO A 16 -9.85 -6.40 8.84
C PRO A 16 -11.13 -5.81 9.44
N VAL A 17 -12.14 -6.64 9.75
CA VAL A 17 -13.29 -6.20 10.54
C VAL A 17 -12.82 -5.71 11.90
N LEU A 18 -13.20 -4.49 12.28
CA LEU A 18 -13.01 -4.00 13.63
C LEU A 18 -14.15 -4.51 14.53
N TYR A 19 -13.86 -5.43 15.44
CA TYR A 19 -14.86 -6.00 16.35
C TYR A 19 -15.09 -5.13 17.58
N ALA A 20 -14.03 -4.55 18.16
CA ALA A 20 -14.14 -3.74 19.38
C ALA A 20 -13.11 -2.62 19.42
N VAL A 21 -13.51 -1.52 20.05
CA VAL A 21 -12.66 -0.36 20.36
C VAL A 21 -12.79 -0.09 21.85
N ASP A 22 -11.69 -0.24 22.59
CA ASP A 22 -11.61 0.15 23.99
C ASP A 22 -10.72 1.41 24.13
N PRO A 23 -11.31 2.60 24.31
CA PRO A 23 -10.55 3.84 24.46
C PRO A 23 -9.87 3.97 25.83
N VAL A 24 -10.28 3.19 26.85
CA VAL A 24 -9.70 3.24 28.20
C VAL A 24 -8.45 2.37 28.25
N LEU A 25 -8.51 1.17 27.68
CA LEU A 25 -7.39 0.24 27.58
C LEU A 25 -6.53 0.46 26.31
N HIS A 26 -6.86 1.48 25.50
CA HIS A 26 -6.20 1.78 24.23
C HIS A 26 -6.06 0.56 23.31
N THR A 27 -7.08 -0.30 23.28
CA THR A 27 -7.05 -1.59 22.58
C THR A 27 -8.03 -1.61 21.42
N LEU A 28 -7.60 -2.16 20.28
CA LEU A 28 -8.43 -2.43 19.11
C LEU A 28 -8.44 -3.94 18.86
N THR A 29 -9.63 -4.52 18.68
CA THR A 29 -9.78 -5.93 18.34
C THR A 29 -10.24 -6.05 16.89
N PHE A 30 -9.44 -6.74 16.07
CA PHE A 30 -9.70 -6.92 14.64
C PHE A 30 -9.94 -8.39 14.28
N GLU A 31 -10.56 -8.61 13.11
CA GLU A 31 -10.57 -9.88 12.40
C GLU A 31 -9.15 -10.38 12.20
N PHE A 32 -8.93 -11.65 12.49
CA PHE A 32 -7.70 -12.31 12.10
C PHE A 32 -7.75 -12.64 10.61
N VAL A 33 -6.82 -12.08 9.85
CA VAL A 33 -6.70 -12.32 8.41
C VAL A 33 -5.68 -13.44 8.20
N ASP A 34 -6.15 -14.63 7.83
CA ASP A 34 -5.27 -15.76 7.52
C ASP A 34 -4.63 -15.60 6.13
N GLY A 35 -3.30 -15.51 6.12
CA GLY A 35 -2.51 -15.37 4.91
C GLY A 35 -1.15 -14.71 5.12
N PRO A 36 -0.21 -14.87 4.18
CA PRO A 36 1.12 -14.27 4.26
C PRO A 36 1.07 -12.76 3.98
N SER A 37 2.10 -12.05 4.44
CA SER A 37 2.31 -10.68 4.01
C SER A 37 2.78 -10.62 2.56
N VAL A 38 2.48 -9.52 1.85
CA VAL A 38 3.00 -9.29 0.49
C VAL A 38 4.53 -9.30 0.50
N LYS A 39 5.14 -8.83 1.59
CA LYS A 39 6.60 -8.88 1.78
C LYS A 39 7.12 -10.31 1.68
N ASP A 40 6.53 -11.23 2.44
CA ASP A 40 6.98 -12.62 2.48
C ASP A 40 6.80 -13.30 1.11
N VAL A 41 5.65 -13.06 0.46
CA VAL A 41 5.37 -13.57 -0.88
C VAL A 41 6.38 -13.06 -1.92
N PHE A 42 6.78 -11.79 -1.85
CA PHE A 42 7.78 -11.22 -2.75
C PHE A 42 9.19 -11.76 -2.51
N LEU A 43 9.55 -12.10 -1.26
CA LEU A 43 10.83 -12.75 -0.94
C LEU A 43 10.88 -14.21 -1.42
N GLU A 44 9.76 -14.93 -1.32
CA GLU A 44 9.64 -16.31 -1.82
C GLU A 44 9.83 -16.40 -3.34
N PHE A 45 9.27 -15.46 -4.10
CA PHE A 45 9.45 -15.42 -5.56
C PHE A 45 10.92 -15.27 -5.99
N GLY A 46 11.73 -14.56 -5.19
CA GLY A 46 13.17 -14.47 -5.42
C GLY A 46 13.91 -15.80 -5.27
N SER A 47 13.34 -16.76 -4.55
CA SER A 47 13.99 -18.02 -4.17
C SER A 47 13.49 -19.25 -4.95
N CYS A 48 12.20 -19.30 -5.32
CA CYS A 48 11.58 -20.49 -5.97
C CYS A 48 11.19 -20.29 -7.45
N GLY A 49 11.58 -19.17 -8.06
CA GLY A 49 11.21 -18.83 -9.45
C GLY A 49 9.99 -17.92 -9.50
N ILE A 50 10.04 -16.95 -10.42
CA ILE A 50 9.05 -15.87 -10.49
C ILE A 50 7.81 -16.37 -11.23
N ASN A 51 6.67 -16.49 -10.54
CA ASN A 51 5.38 -16.56 -11.21
C ASN A 51 4.93 -15.14 -11.57
N GLU A 52 5.37 -14.67 -12.75
CA GLU A 52 5.10 -13.32 -13.24
C GLU A 52 3.60 -12.99 -13.30
N GLU A 53 2.75 -13.98 -13.57
CA GLU A 53 1.30 -13.79 -13.63
C GLU A 53 0.73 -13.48 -12.25
N ARG A 54 1.07 -14.28 -11.23
CA ARG A 54 0.62 -14.04 -9.84
C ARG A 54 1.16 -12.72 -9.31
N LEU A 55 2.43 -12.42 -9.58
CA LEU A 55 3.06 -11.17 -9.20
C LEU A 55 2.36 -9.97 -9.84
N GLY A 56 2.05 -10.04 -11.13
CA GLY A 56 1.32 -9.00 -11.85
C GLY A 56 -0.10 -8.79 -11.32
N LYS A 57 -0.79 -9.86 -10.93
CA LYS A 57 -2.12 -9.76 -10.27
C LYS A 57 -2.02 -9.04 -8.93
N ILE A 58 -1.05 -9.40 -8.09
CA ILE A 58 -0.85 -8.74 -6.79
C ILE A 58 -0.48 -7.26 -7.00
N ALA A 59 0.44 -6.96 -7.91
CA ALA A 59 0.82 -5.60 -8.26
C ALA A 59 -0.39 -4.76 -8.72
N SER A 60 -1.25 -5.32 -9.57
CA SER A 60 -2.47 -4.64 -10.00
C SER A 60 -3.42 -4.37 -8.84
N GLN A 61 -3.66 -5.37 -7.98
CA GLN A 61 -4.51 -5.21 -6.80
C GLN A 61 -3.99 -4.11 -5.86
N ILE A 62 -2.67 -4.05 -5.64
CA ILE A 62 -2.04 -3.00 -4.84
C ILE A 62 -2.33 -1.63 -5.45
N GLY A 63 -2.07 -1.45 -6.75
CA GLY A 63 -2.32 -0.18 -7.43
C GLY A 63 -3.79 0.27 -7.35
N ASP A 64 -4.73 -0.66 -7.55
CA ASP A 64 -6.17 -0.39 -7.50
C ASP A 64 -6.65 -0.04 -6.09
N VAL A 65 -6.15 -0.74 -5.07
CA VAL A 65 -6.49 -0.49 -3.67
C VAL A 65 -5.97 0.87 -3.21
N ILE A 66 -4.72 1.22 -3.53
CA ILE A 66 -4.14 2.52 -3.19
C ILE A 66 -4.89 3.64 -3.91
N ALA A 67 -5.25 3.43 -5.18
CA ALA A 67 -6.05 4.40 -5.94
C ALA A 67 -7.40 4.70 -5.27
N LYS A 68 -8.13 3.67 -4.84
CA LYS A 68 -9.41 3.83 -4.10
C LYS A 68 -9.21 4.59 -2.78
N LEU A 69 -8.13 4.27 -2.06
CA LEU A 69 -7.80 4.93 -0.79
C LEU A 69 -7.56 6.43 -1.01
N HIS A 70 -6.68 6.76 -1.96
CA HIS A 70 -6.29 8.12 -2.29
C HIS A 70 -7.44 8.94 -2.89
N ASP A 71 -8.24 8.38 -3.79
CA ASP A 71 -9.41 9.05 -4.36
C ASP A 71 -10.49 9.31 -3.29
N GLY A 72 -10.57 8.44 -2.27
CA GLY A 72 -11.39 8.65 -1.08
C GLY A 72 -10.81 9.65 -0.06
N GLY A 73 -9.71 10.32 -0.41
CA GLY A 73 -9.03 11.30 0.43
C GLY A 73 -8.47 10.69 1.71
N LEU A 74 -8.01 9.44 1.67
CA LEU A 74 -7.35 8.77 2.77
C LEU A 74 -5.92 8.43 2.34
N VAL A 75 -4.94 8.77 3.18
CA VAL A 75 -3.53 8.45 3.01
C VAL A 75 -3.16 7.45 4.10
N HIS A 76 -2.43 6.40 3.74
CA HIS A 76 -2.07 5.34 4.67
C HIS A 76 -1.01 5.83 5.66
N GLY A 77 0.02 6.52 5.17
CA GLY A 77 1.09 7.11 5.97
C GLY A 77 2.21 6.13 6.34
N ASP A 78 2.04 4.84 6.06
CA ASP A 78 3.05 3.78 6.23
C ASP A 78 2.83 2.63 5.24
N LEU A 79 2.84 2.97 3.96
CA LEU A 79 2.46 2.07 2.89
C LEU A 79 3.62 1.12 2.53
N THR A 80 3.85 0.12 3.38
CA THR A 80 4.88 -0.92 3.18
C THR A 80 4.25 -2.27 2.81
N THR A 81 5.05 -3.16 2.21
CA THR A 81 4.60 -4.52 1.84
C THR A 81 4.30 -5.42 3.05
N SER A 82 4.79 -5.06 4.24
CA SER A 82 4.45 -5.75 5.50
C SER A 82 3.04 -5.39 5.99
N ASN A 83 2.54 -4.19 5.66
CA ASN A 83 1.21 -3.72 6.01
C ASN A 83 0.14 -4.16 4.99
N MET A 84 0.47 -5.17 4.19
CA MET A 84 -0.39 -5.77 3.18
C MET A 84 -0.40 -7.28 3.38
N LEU A 85 -1.59 -7.85 3.52
CA LEU A 85 -1.79 -9.30 3.61
C LEU A 85 -2.51 -9.81 2.37
N LEU A 86 -2.26 -11.07 2.00
CA LEU A 86 -3.00 -11.77 0.95
C LEU A 86 -3.81 -12.87 1.57
N LYS A 87 -5.15 -12.82 1.46
CA LYS A 87 -6.01 -13.90 1.96
C LYS A 87 -5.64 -15.23 1.29
N LYS A 88 -5.36 -16.24 2.11
CA LYS A 88 -4.84 -17.55 1.66
C LYS A 88 -5.67 -18.21 0.56
N ASP A 89 -7.00 -18.07 0.61
CA ASP A 89 -7.90 -18.76 -0.32
C ASP A 89 -8.19 -17.97 -1.61
N THR A 90 -8.03 -16.64 -1.59
CA THR A 90 -8.50 -15.77 -2.67
C THR A 90 -7.41 -14.89 -3.28
N ASP A 91 -6.21 -14.86 -2.69
CA ASP A 91 -5.16 -13.89 -2.99
C ASP A 91 -5.68 -12.44 -2.98
N GLN A 92 -6.74 -12.17 -2.20
CA GLN A 92 -7.31 -10.84 -2.05
C GLN A 92 -6.43 -10.01 -1.12
N LEU A 93 -5.99 -8.86 -1.62
CA LEU A 93 -5.20 -7.90 -0.84
C LEU A 93 -6.03 -7.29 0.29
N VAL A 94 -5.50 -7.35 1.50
CA VAL A 94 -6.05 -6.71 2.69
C VAL A 94 -5.02 -5.72 3.22
N LEU A 95 -5.40 -4.45 3.34
CA LEU A 95 -4.57 -3.43 3.98
C LEU A 95 -4.79 -3.45 5.50
N ILE A 96 -3.69 -3.40 6.24
CA ILE A 96 -3.66 -3.39 7.70
C ILE A 96 -2.88 -2.19 8.21
N ASP A 97 -2.96 -1.95 9.51
CA ASP A 97 -2.26 -0.87 10.22
C ASP A 97 -2.53 0.55 9.68
N PHE A 98 -3.68 1.10 10.08
CA PHE A 98 -4.02 2.49 9.81
C PHE A 98 -3.58 3.42 10.97
N GLY A 99 -2.53 3.05 11.71
CA GLY A 99 -2.02 3.79 12.87
C GLY A 99 -1.62 5.21 12.52
N LEU A 100 -0.91 5.37 11.40
CA LEU A 100 -0.38 6.65 10.89
C LEU A 100 -1.26 7.29 9.81
N SER A 101 -2.42 6.70 9.51
CA SER A 101 -3.28 7.17 8.43
C SER A 101 -4.05 8.43 8.77
N PHE A 102 -4.21 9.29 7.77
CA PHE A 102 -4.91 10.57 7.90
C PHE A 102 -5.71 10.92 6.65
N THR A 103 -6.71 11.78 6.81
CA THR A 103 -7.50 12.27 5.68
C THR A 103 -6.78 13.43 5.02
N SER A 104 -6.48 13.32 3.73
CA SER A 104 -5.89 14.39 2.94
C SER A 104 -6.36 14.33 1.49
N THR A 105 -6.59 15.49 0.91
CA THR A 105 -6.88 15.67 -0.52
C THR A 105 -5.65 16.15 -1.29
N LEU A 106 -4.54 16.45 -0.61
CA LEU A 106 -3.35 17.01 -1.21
C LEU A 106 -2.64 15.96 -2.07
N PRO A 107 -2.28 16.27 -3.33
CA PRO A 107 -1.49 15.37 -4.17
C PRO A 107 -0.10 15.07 -3.60
N GLU A 108 0.47 15.98 -2.79
CA GLU A 108 1.76 15.79 -2.12
C GLU A 108 1.73 14.62 -1.15
N ASP A 109 0.74 14.54 -0.27
CA ASP A 109 0.67 13.48 0.74
C ASP A 109 0.52 12.10 0.09
N LYS A 110 -0.31 12.02 -0.96
CA LYS A 110 -0.50 10.82 -1.78
C LYS A 110 0.78 10.40 -2.51
N ALA A 111 1.53 11.37 -2.99
CA ALA A 111 2.81 11.14 -3.64
C ALA A 111 3.87 10.66 -2.65
N VAL A 112 3.89 11.19 -1.44
CA VAL A 112 4.76 10.70 -0.36
C VAL A 112 4.41 9.26 0.00
N ASP A 113 3.12 8.92 0.09
CA ASP A 113 2.67 7.55 0.39
C ASP A 113 3.14 6.54 -0.68
N LEU A 114 2.96 6.87 -1.97
CA LEU A 114 3.48 6.06 -3.08
C LEU A 114 5.02 5.96 -3.07
N TYR A 115 5.70 7.03 -2.66
CA TYR A 115 7.15 7.05 -2.55
C TYR A 115 7.65 6.15 -1.41
N VAL A 116 6.95 6.07 -0.29
CA VAL A 116 7.25 5.14 0.81
C VAL A 116 7.18 3.69 0.30
N LEU A 117 6.11 3.34 -0.43
CA LEU A 117 6.00 2.02 -1.05
C LEU A 117 7.13 1.73 -2.03
N GLU A 118 7.47 2.68 -2.90
CA GLU A 118 8.59 2.54 -3.84
C GLU A 118 9.90 2.23 -3.10
N ARG A 119 10.18 2.94 -2.00
CA ARG A 119 11.37 2.70 -1.18
C ARG A 119 11.35 1.35 -0.48
N ALA A 120 10.18 0.92 0.02
CA ALA A 120 10.01 -0.39 0.63
C ALA A 120 10.23 -1.52 -0.38
N LEU A 121 9.82 -1.36 -1.63
CA LEU A 121 10.08 -2.35 -2.68
C LEU A 121 11.55 -2.39 -3.12
N VAL A 122 12.21 -1.23 -3.21
CA VAL A 122 13.63 -1.15 -3.57
C VAL A 122 14.52 -1.80 -2.50
N SER A 123 14.19 -1.67 -1.21
CA SER A 123 14.97 -2.29 -0.13
C SER A 123 14.89 -3.81 -0.09
N MET A 124 13.89 -4.40 -0.75
CA MET A 124 13.76 -5.85 -0.90
C MET A 124 14.67 -6.44 -1.99
N HIS A 125 15.65 -5.66 -2.50
CA HIS A 125 16.76 -5.99 -3.40
C HIS A 125 16.53 -7.12 -4.44
N SER A 126 16.58 -6.77 -5.73
CA SER A 126 16.71 -7.67 -6.90
C SER A 126 15.58 -8.67 -7.22
N SER A 127 14.70 -9.03 -6.29
CA SER A 127 13.62 -10.01 -6.53
C SER A 127 12.37 -9.46 -7.20
N CYS A 128 12.16 -8.13 -7.15
CA CYS A 128 10.88 -7.50 -7.48
C CYS A 128 10.83 -6.78 -8.84
N GLY A 129 11.86 -6.90 -9.68
CA GLY A 129 11.89 -6.45 -11.08
C GLY A 129 11.05 -5.19 -11.39
N ASN A 130 10.04 -5.34 -12.25
CA ASN A 130 9.19 -4.27 -12.76
C ASN A 130 7.87 -4.07 -11.95
N VAL A 131 7.80 -4.58 -10.72
CA VAL A 131 6.57 -4.60 -9.90
C VAL A 131 6.07 -3.19 -9.60
N MET A 132 6.96 -2.27 -9.27
CA MET A 132 6.56 -0.89 -8.98
C MET A 132 5.89 -0.23 -10.19
N ASP A 133 6.40 -0.47 -11.40
CA ASP A 133 5.80 0.12 -12.60
C ASP A 133 4.43 -0.49 -12.91
N GLN A 134 4.23 -1.78 -12.63
CA GLN A 134 2.92 -2.42 -12.71
C GLN A 134 1.93 -1.84 -11.69
N ILE A 135 2.35 -1.63 -10.44
CA ILE A 135 1.54 -0.98 -9.40
C ILE A 135 1.14 0.43 -9.85
N LEU A 136 2.11 1.23 -10.33
CA LEU A 136 1.84 2.58 -10.79
C LEU A 136 0.96 2.59 -12.05
N ALA A 137 1.08 1.60 -12.94
CA ALA A 137 0.21 1.46 -14.10
C ALA A 137 -1.24 1.17 -13.70
N ALA A 138 -1.46 0.26 -12.74
CA ALA A 138 -2.80 0.00 -12.19
C ALA A 138 -3.36 1.22 -11.46
N TYR A 139 -2.56 1.89 -10.63
CA TYR A 139 -2.94 3.13 -9.97
C TYR A 139 -3.39 4.21 -10.96
N ARG A 140 -2.67 4.39 -12.09
CA ARG A 140 -3.06 5.34 -13.15
C ARG A 140 -4.39 5.01 -13.81
N LYS A 141 -4.70 3.72 -13.97
CA LYS A 141 -5.96 3.26 -14.55
C LYS A 141 -7.13 3.44 -13.58
N SER A 142 -6.91 3.22 -12.28
CA SER A 142 -7.99 3.23 -11.28
C SER A 142 -8.23 4.60 -10.62
N SER A 143 -7.22 5.47 -10.48
CA SER A 143 -7.38 6.75 -9.79
C SER A 143 -7.86 7.85 -10.73
N LYS A 144 -8.83 8.66 -10.30
CA LYS A 144 -9.29 9.86 -11.02
C LYS A 144 -8.31 11.03 -10.90
N GLN A 145 -7.44 11.00 -9.91
CA GLN A 145 -6.49 12.08 -9.58
C GLN A 145 -5.04 11.69 -9.87
N TRP A 146 -4.84 10.64 -10.67
CA TRP A 146 -3.53 10.06 -10.93
C TRP A 146 -2.52 11.07 -11.48
N SER A 147 -2.94 11.97 -12.37
CA SER A 147 -2.04 12.90 -13.06
C SER A 147 -1.37 13.87 -12.08
N SER A 148 -2.16 14.51 -11.21
CA SER A 148 -1.67 15.40 -10.16
C SER A 148 -0.74 14.69 -9.17
N THR A 149 -1.09 13.46 -8.78
CA THR A 149 -0.31 12.65 -7.85
C THR A 149 1.03 12.22 -8.47
N MET A 150 1.03 11.81 -9.73
CA MET A 150 2.23 11.34 -10.44
C MET A 150 3.21 12.48 -10.72
N ASN A 151 2.72 13.66 -11.10
CA ASN A 151 3.56 14.85 -11.24
C ASN A 151 4.25 15.15 -9.91
N LYS A 152 3.51 15.06 -8.81
CA LYS A 152 4.05 15.31 -7.48
C LYS A 152 5.00 14.23 -6.99
N LEU A 153 4.75 12.98 -7.36
CA LEU A 153 5.66 11.86 -7.12
C LEU A 153 7.03 12.10 -7.79
N ALA A 154 7.07 12.68 -8.98
CA ALA A 154 8.34 13.05 -9.63
C ALA A 154 9.13 14.07 -8.79
N ASP A 155 8.44 15.10 -8.26
CA ASP A 155 9.06 16.11 -7.38
C ASP A 155 9.56 15.49 -6.06
N VAL A 156 8.77 14.60 -5.46
CA VAL A 156 9.13 13.87 -4.22
C VAL A 156 10.36 12.99 -4.48
N ARG A 157 10.40 12.24 -5.58
CA ARG A 157 11.56 11.42 -5.98
C ARG A 157 12.83 12.24 -6.11
N GLN A 158 12.76 13.42 -6.72
CA GLN A 158 13.93 14.29 -6.88
C GLN A 158 14.46 14.80 -5.53
N ARG A 159 13.57 15.17 -4.61
CA ARG A 159 13.94 15.59 -3.25
C ARG A 159 14.50 14.44 -2.41
N GLY A 160 13.91 13.25 -2.51
CA GLY A 160 14.36 12.06 -1.78
C GLY A 160 15.78 11.62 -2.17
N ARG A 161 16.13 11.69 -3.47
CA ARG A 161 17.49 11.39 -3.96
C ARG A 161 18.56 12.34 -3.39
N LYS A 162 18.24 13.64 -3.26
CA LYS A 162 19.17 14.64 -2.71
C LYS A 162 19.52 14.36 -1.24
N ARG A 163 18.58 13.82 -0.46
CA ARG A 163 18.83 13.44 0.94
C ARG A 163 19.73 12.21 1.11
N THR A 164 19.77 11.31 0.12
CA THR A 164 20.61 10.10 0.18
C THR A 164 22.09 10.39 -0.14
N MET A 165 22.41 11.51 -0.80
CA MET A 165 23.80 11.90 -1.12
C MET A 165 24.53 12.63 0.02
N VAL A 166 23.85 12.93 1.12
CA VAL A 166 24.41 13.66 2.28
C VAL A 166 24.47 12.76 3.53
N GLY A 167 24.54 11.44 3.31
CA GLY A 167 24.71 10.43 4.35
C GLY A 167 26.09 9.79 4.28
#